data_AF-A0A2E5II17-F1
#
_entry.id   AF-A0A2E5II17-F1
#
_cell.length_a   1.000
_cell.length_b   1.000
_cell.length_c   1.000
_cell.angle_alpha   90.00
_cell.angle_beta   90.00
_cell.angle_gamma   90.00
#
_symmetry.space_group_name_H-M   'P 1'
#
loop_
_entity.id
_entity.type
_entity.pdbx_description
1 polymer ?
#
loop_
_entity_poly.entity_id
_entity_poly.type
_entity_poly.pdbx_seq_one_letter_code
_entity_poly.pdbx_strand_id
1 'polypeptide(L)'
;MMLRSEEIICLMCGKTNYLPIKTLAAIPRPEYREELIKSLDKTSFKIKYRIVNRALLSRLPEKGSGTIQPYASCVNISGPTRTLTAAHSRQNLKKGFYRATGLRLKDLEEALS
;
A
#
# COMPACT_ATOMS: atom_id res chain seq x y z
N MET A 1 -1.08 24.63 10.62
CA MET A 1 0.35 24.51 10.97
C MET A 1 0.43 23.47 12.10
N MET A 2 0.80 22.23 11.80
CA MET A 2 0.95 21.20 12.84
C MET A 2 2.27 21.43 13.57
N LEU A 3 2.21 21.80 14.84
CA LEU A 3 3.37 21.80 15.73
C LEU A 3 3.82 20.34 15.88
N ARG A 4 5.03 20.02 15.37
CA ARG A 4 5.66 18.73 15.61
C ARG A 4 6.04 18.67 17.10
N SER A 5 5.36 17.81 17.85
CA SER A 5 5.42 17.74 19.32
C SER A 5 6.75 17.27 19.92
N GLU A 6 7.88 17.27 19.18
CA GLU A 6 9.08 16.49 19.57
C GLU A 6 10.42 17.21 19.32
N GLU A 7 10.46 18.55 19.45
CA GLU A 7 11.70 19.33 19.37
C GLU A 7 11.96 20.05 20.70
N ILE A 8 13.11 19.76 21.34
CA ILE A 8 13.56 20.52 22.52
C ILE A 8 14.66 21.46 22.06
N ILE A 9 14.39 22.77 22.11
CA ILE A 9 15.36 23.81 21.78
C ILE A 9 15.97 24.34 23.09
N CYS A 10 17.30 24.27 23.20
CA CYS A 10 18.01 24.93 24.30
C CYS A 10 18.00 26.44 24.08
N LEU A 11 17.26 27.17 24.91
CA LEU A 11 17.14 28.63 24.81
C LEU A 11 18.46 29.39 25.06
N MET A 12 19.45 28.74 25.67
CA MET A 12 20.74 29.36 26.01
C MET A 12 21.79 29.24 24.90
N CYS A 13 21.80 28.14 24.14
CA CYS A 13 22.81 27.91 23.11
C CYS A 13 22.22 27.65 21.71
N GLY A 14 20.89 27.73 21.57
CA GLY A 14 20.17 27.54 20.31
C GLY A 14 20.21 26.12 19.76
N LYS A 15 20.79 25.15 20.47
CA LYS A 15 20.88 23.77 19.99
C LYS A 15 19.51 23.09 20.09
N THR A 16 19.05 22.55 18.96
CA THR A 16 17.86 21.73 18.86
C THR A 16 18.22 20.27 19.08
N ASN A 17 17.64 19.64 20.09
CA ASN A 17 17.70 18.20 20.30
C ASN A 17 16.38 17.57 19.85
N TYR A 18 16.48 16.64 18.92
CA TYR A 18 15.35 15.82 18.48
C TYR A 18 15.22 14.65 19.45
N LEU A 19 14.04 14.48 20.05
CA LEU A 19 13.78 13.28 20.85
C LEU A 19 13.73 12.06 19.91
N PRO A 20 14.37 10.93 20.26
CA PRO A 20 14.21 9.71 19.49
C PRO A 20 12.76 9.23 19.63
N ILE A 21 12.08 9.08 18.49
CA ILE A 21 10.69 8.58 18.40
C ILE A 21 10.59 7.30 19.21
N LYS A 22 9.98 7.38 20.40
CA LYS A 22 9.74 6.22 21.26
C LYS A 22 8.50 5.49 20.75
N THR A 23 8.68 4.19 20.54
CA THR A 23 7.69 3.10 20.39
C THR A 23 7.47 2.57 18.97
N LEU A 24 7.58 1.24 18.85
CA LEU A 24 7.18 0.42 17.70
C LEU A 24 5.73 0.68 17.22
N ALA A 25 4.91 1.35 18.04
CA ALA A 25 3.54 1.76 17.71
C ALA A 25 3.47 2.95 16.73
N ALA A 26 4.54 3.75 16.63
CA ALA A 26 4.63 4.88 15.69
C ALA A 26 5.11 4.46 14.28
N ILE A 27 5.52 3.20 14.10
CA ILE A 27 5.77 2.65 12.76
C ILE A 27 4.38 2.46 12.12
N PRO A 28 4.06 3.14 11.00
CA PRO A 28 2.77 2.96 10.33
C PRO A 28 2.64 1.49 9.96
N ARG A 29 1.83 0.76 10.73
CA ARG A 29 1.52 -0.63 10.43
C ARG A 29 0.84 -0.63 9.07
N PRO A 30 1.17 -1.58 8.19
CA PRO A 30 0.48 -1.66 6.93
C PRO A 30 -1.01 -1.85 7.14
N GLU A 31 -1.80 -0.88 6.69
CA GLU A 31 -3.26 -1.02 6.64
C GLU A 31 -3.59 -2.13 5.64
N TYR A 32 -3.94 -3.30 6.16
CA TYR A 32 -4.57 -4.33 5.38
C TYR A 32 -6.02 -3.94 5.13
N ARG A 33 -6.42 -3.92 3.87
CA ARG A 33 -7.79 -3.67 3.44
C ARG A 33 -8.34 -4.90 2.74
N GLU A 34 -9.64 -5.00 2.72
CA GLU A 34 -10.34 -6.10 2.08
C GLU A 34 -11.49 -5.55 1.25
N GLU A 35 -11.56 -5.95 -0.01
CA GLU A 35 -12.59 -5.47 -0.93
C GLU A 35 -13.19 -6.60 -1.75
N LEU A 36 -14.49 -6.48 -2.00
CA LEU A 36 -15.22 -7.36 -2.91
C LEU A 36 -15.20 -6.75 -4.32
N ILE A 37 -14.39 -7.35 -5.19
CA ILE A 37 -14.22 -6.92 -6.57
C ILE A 37 -15.07 -7.79 -7.49
N LYS A 38 -15.88 -7.14 -8.33
CA LYS A 38 -16.48 -7.79 -9.48
C LYS A 38 -15.53 -7.68 -10.66
N SER A 39 -15.09 -8.84 -11.18
CA SER A 39 -14.39 -8.93 -12.45
C SER A 39 -15.29 -8.45 -13.60
N LEU A 40 -14.69 -8.16 -14.76
CA LEU A 40 -15.42 -7.82 -15.99
C LEU A 40 -16.39 -8.93 -16.39
N ASP A 41 -16.03 -10.18 -16.09
CA ASP A 41 -16.85 -11.38 -16.36
C ASP A 41 -17.94 -11.60 -15.29
N LYS A 42 -18.25 -10.58 -14.46
CA LYS A 42 -19.23 -10.57 -13.36
C LYS A 42 -18.95 -11.54 -12.20
N THR A 43 -17.85 -12.27 -12.24
CA THR A 43 -17.37 -13.09 -11.12
C THR A 43 -16.87 -12.22 -9.98
N SER A 44 -17.23 -12.57 -8.74
CA SER A 44 -16.88 -11.78 -7.56
C SER A 44 -15.72 -12.42 -6.81
N PHE A 45 -14.73 -11.61 -6.42
CA PHE A 45 -13.56 -12.01 -5.67
C PHE A 45 -13.40 -11.10 -4.46
N LYS A 46 -13.07 -11.67 -3.32
CA LYS A 46 -12.72 -10.90 -2.12
C LYS A 46 -11.21 -10.87 -2.01
N ILE A 47 -10.64 -9.68 -2.14
CA ILE A 47 -9.20 -9.46 -2.21
C ILE A 47 -8.77 -8.75 -0.94
N LYS A 48 -7.90 -9.40 -0.16
CA LYS A 48 -7.18 -8.81 0.95
C LYS A 48 -5.87 -8.26 0.42
N TYR A 49 -5.62 -6.98 0.62
CA TYR A 49 -4.44 -6.31 0.08
C TYR A 49 -3.83 -5.33 1.09
N ARG A 50 -2.55 -5.02 0.88
CA ARG A 50 -1.82 -3.98 1.60
C ARG A 50 -1.59 -2.81 0.66
N ILE A 51 -1.90 -1.59 1.10
CA ILE A 51 -1.49 -0.40 0.35
C ILE A 51 -0.01 -0.19 0.56
N VAL A 52 0.74 -0.19 -0.54
CA VAL A 52 2.18 0.10 -0.56
C VAL A 52 2.36 1.46 -1.21
N ASN A 53 2.65 2.45 -0.38
CA ASN A 53 3.12 3.75 -0.85
C ASN A 53 4.65 3.74 -0.83
N ARG A 54 5.25 3.55 -2.01
CA ARG A 54 6.72 3.46 -2.12
C ARG A 54 7.39 4.78 -1.70
N ALA A 55 6.70 5.91 -1.84
CA ALA A 55 7.18 7.22 -1.41
C ALA A 55 7.32 7.37 0.12
N LEU A 56 6.57 6.59 0.92
CA LEU A 56 6.74 6.54 2.38
C LEU A 56 7.85 5.57 2.82
N LEU A 57 8.28 4.65 1.94
CA LEU A 57 9.29 3.64 2.24
C LEU A 57 10.70 4.03 1.75
N SER A 58 10.82 4.99 0.82
CA SER A 58 12.10 5.54 0.39
C SER A 58 12.57 6.64 1.34
N ARG A 59 13.64 6.39 2.12
CA ARG A 59 14.30 7.40 2.97
C ARG A 59 14.92 8.55 2.17
N LEU A 60 15.17 8.36 0.88
CA LEU A 60 15.74 9.35 -0.02
C LEU A 60 14.94 9.33 -1.33
N PRO A 61 14.32 10.44 -1.75
CA PRO A 61 13.78 10.52 -3.11
C PRO A 61 14.96 10.52 -4.08
N GLU A 62 15.09 9.48 -4.89
CA GLU A 62 16.05 9.49 -6.00
C GLU A 62 15.64 10.62 -6.97
N LYS A 63 16.55 11.58 -7.20
CA LYS A 63 16.33 12.65 -8.19
C LYS A 63 16.04 12.01 -9.55
N GLY A 64 14.84 12.25 -10.08
CA GLY A 64 14.36 11.64 -11.33
C GLY A 64 13.38 10.47 -11.14
N SER A 65 13.12 10.02 -9.91
CA SER A 65 12.04 9.07 -9.65
C SER A 65 10.71 9.81 -9.79
N GLY A 66 10.06 9.64 -10.95
CA GLY A 66 8.68 10.08 -11.14
C GLY A 66 7.83 9.59 -9.96
N THR A 67 6.89 10.42 -9.52
CA THR A 67 5.95 10.14 -8.43
C THR A 67 5.43 8.70 -8.51
N ILE A 68 6.05 7.79 -7.73
CA ILE A 68 5.69 6.37 -7.77
C ILE A 68 4.32 6.27 -7.12
N GLN A 69 3.29 6.16 -7.96
CA GLN A 69 1.90 6.04 -7.53
C GLN A 69 1.76 4.86 -6.54
N PRO A 70 0.94 5.03 -5.48
CA PRO A 70 0.67 3.94 -4.55
C PRO A 70 0.03 2.75 -5.29
N TYR A 71 0.32 1.55 -4.81
CA TYR A 71 -0.25 0.32 -5.36
C TYR A 71 -0.76 -0.60 -4.24
N ALA A 72 -1.62 -1.54 -4.59
CA ALA A 72 -2.13 -2.58 -3.70
C ALA A 72 -1.34 -3.87 -3.92
N SER A 73 -0.66 -4.36 -2.89
CA SER A 73 -0.02 -5.69 -2.89
C SER A 73 -1.05 -6.72 -2.41
N CYS A 74 -1.35 -7.72 -3.23
CA CYS A 74 -2.30 -8.77 -2.92
C CYS A 74 -1.72 -9.69 -1.83
N VAL A 75 -2.47 -9.89 -0.76
CA VAL A 75 -2.07 -10.74 0.38
C VAL A 75 -2.83 -12.05 0.35
N ASN A 76 -4.12 -11.99 0.03
CA ASN A 76 -4.96 -13.16 -0.11
C ASN A 76 -6.12 -12.85 -1.06
N ILE A 77 -6.61 -13.88 -1.74
CA ILE A 77 -7.78 -13.82 -2.59
C ILE A 77 -8.70 -15.00 -2.29
N SER A 78 -9.99 -14.71 -2.16
CA SER A 78 -11.03 -15.74 -2.03
C SER A 78 -12.12 -15.53 -3.08
N GLY A 79 -12.76 -16.63 -3.46
CA GLY A 79 -13.72 -16.69 -4.56
C GLY A 79 -13.42 -17.85 -5.52
N PRO A 80 -13.95 -17.83 -6.75
CA PRO A 80 -13.74 -18.89 -7.74
C PRO A 80 -12.34 -18.81 -8.36
N THR A 81 -11.28 -18.93 -7.56
CA THR A 81 -9.87 -18.77 -7.97
C THR A 81 -9.44 -19.72 -9.09
N ARG A 82 -10.13 -20.86 -9.26
CA ARG A 82 -9.95 -21.77 -10.39
C ARG A 82 -10.16 -21.11 -11.76
N THR A 83 -10.94 -20.02 -11.84
CA THR A 83 -11.16 -19.27 -13.08
C THR A 83 -10.00 -18.31 -13.41
N LEU A 84 -9.03 -18.16 -12.50
CA LEU A 84 -7.87 -17.26 -12.63
C LEU A 84 -6.59 -17.97 -13.10
N THR A 85 -6.69 -19.21 -13.58
CA THR A 85 -5.54 -19.96 -14.14
C THR A 85 -4.96 -19.26 -15.37
N ALA A 86 -5.83 -18.77 -16.26
CA ALA A 86 -5.43 -18.04 -17.45
C ALA A 86 -4.89 -16.63 -17.13
N ALA A 87 -3.86 -16.21 -17.86
CA ALA A 87 -3.27 -14.86 -17.74
C ALA A 87 -4.29 -13.74 -18.04
N HIS A 88 -5.16 -13.97 -19.02
CA HIS A 88 -6.22 -13.03 -19.39
C HIS A 88 -7.20 -12.78 -18.23
N SER A 89 -7.67 -13.84 -17.54
CA SER A 89 -8.56 -13.72 -16.39
C SER A 89 -7.93 -12.93 -15.24
N ARG A 90 -6.63 -13.13 -14.99
CA ARG A 90 -5.87 -12.35 -13.99
C ARG A 90 -5.81 -10.86 -14.36
N GLN A 91 -5.57 -10.53 -15.63
CA GLN A 91 -5.60 -9.14 -16.09
C GLN A 91 -7.01 -8.52 -15.97
N ASN A 92 -8.06 -9.26 -16.28
CA ASN A 92 -9.44 -8.80 -16.10
C ASN A 92 -9.73 -8.44 -14.64
N LEU A 93 -9.32 -9.29 -13.71
CA LEU A 93 -9.44 -9.01 -12.28
C LEU A 93 -8.63 -7.78 -11.87
N LYS A 94 -7.38 -7.65 -12.32
CA LYS A 94 -6.52 -6.49 -12.05
C LYS A 94 -7.17 -5.19 -12.56
N LYS A 95 -7.80 -5.21 -13.74
CA LYS A 95 -8.57 -4.06 -14.28
C LYS A 95 -9.82 -3.75 -13.45
N GLY A 96 -10.57 -4.77 -13.03
CA GLY A 96 -11.73 -4.62 -12.15
C GLY A 96 -11.35 -4.00 -10.80
N PHE A 97 -10.26 -4.50 -10.20
CA PHE A 97 -9.72 -3.98 -8.94
C PHE A 97 -9.32 -2.50 -9.08
N TYR A 98 -8.61 -2.14 -10.15
CA TYR A 98 -8.22 -0.75 -10.40
C TYR A 98 -9.42 0.18 -10.57
N ARG A 99 -10.49 -0.29 -11.24
CA ARG A 99 -11.74 0.50 -11.37
C ARG A 99 -12.44 0.73 -10.04
N ALA A 100 -12.37 -0.22 -9.11
CA ALA A 100 -13.00 -0.10 -7.80
C ALA A 100 -12.19 0.76 -6.82
N THR A 101 -10.86 0.63 -6.84
CA THR A 101 -9.96 1.19 -5.82
C THR A 101 -9.14 2.39 -6.27
N GLY A 102 -8.95 2.57 -7.59
CA GLY A 102 -7.93 3.45 -8.14
C GLY A 102 -6.49 2.96 -7.96
N LEU A 103 -6.28 1.76 -7.41
CA LEU A 103 -4.95 1.21 -7.10
C LEU A 103 -4.59 0.07 -8.05
N ARG A 104 -3.32 0.00 -8.46
CA ARG A 104 -2.82 -1.13 -9.25
C ARG A 104 -2.62 -2.34 -8.33
N LEU A 105 -3.18 -3.49 -8.68
CA LEU A 105 -3.01 -4.74 -7.92
C LEU A 105 -1.75 -5.50 -8.37
N LYS A 106 -0.85 -5.78 -7.42
CA LYS A 106 0.38 -6.56 -7.58
C LYS A 106 0.35 -7.84 -6.76
N ASP A 107 1.30 -8.74 -7.00
CA ASP A 107 1.55 -9.95 -6.21
C ASP A 107 0.35 -10.92 -6.17
N LEU A 108 -0.57 -10.77 -7.14
CA LEU A 108 -1.74 -11.64 -7.28
C LEU A 108 -1.33 -13.08 -7.59
N GLU A 109 -0.28 -13.25 -8.40
CA GLU A 109 0.26 -14.54 -8.78
C GLU A 109 0.82 -15.32 -7.59
N GLU A 110 1.49 -14.62 -6.65
CA GLU A 110 1.99 -15.20 -5.42
C GLU A 110 0.83 -15.61 -4.49
N ALA A 111 -0.21 -14.78 -4.39
CA ALA A 111 -1.40 -15.07 -3.60
C ALA A 111 -2.29 -16.20 -4.18
N LEU A 112 -2.05 -16.62 -5.42
CA LEU A 112 -2.77 -17.73 -6.08
C LEU A 112 -1.98 -19.05 -6.07
N SER A 113 -0.70 -19.01 -5.67
CA SER A 113 0.20 -20.18 -5.57
C SER A 113 -0.03 -20.91 -4.25
#